data_AF-A0A2M9A467-F1
#
_entry.id   AF-A0A2M9A467-F1
#
_cell.length_a   1.000
_cell.length_b   1.000
_cell.length_c   1.000
_cell.angle_alpha   90.00
_cell.angle_beta   90.00
_cell.angle_gamma   90.00
#
_symmetry.space_group_name_H-M   'P 1'
#
loop_
_entity.id
_entity.type
_entity.pdbx_description
1 polymer ?
#
loop_
_entity_poly.entity_id
_entity_poly.type
_entity_poly.pdbx_seq_one_letter_code
_entity_poly.pdbx_strand_id
1 'polypeptide(L)'
;MKKDQVLDYMDSLEKEDGKLASFVKTYEALSSFLTDFDFMKDSLGLTQKDIADKMGTTQSAISRIASLKTNPSYKQLLKMAEAVGGNLYITPMKDMTVQVPYDLQETVRKLAEGEDKTTNEYLDEVIRDAVESEYESYTKMSIPWNKVCEPIATYNCESNFMWKKAEWSMMNLQKIEVTSLKPETQKIAAA
;
A
#
# COMPACT_ATOMS: atom_id res chain seq x y z
N MET A 1 -10.25 13.34 -21.24
CA MET A 1 -10.35 11.94 -20.75
C MET A 1 -10.48 12.01 -19.24
N LYS A 2 -11.35 11.23 -18.60
CA LYS A 2 -11.42 11.20 -17.12
C LYS A 2 -10.17 10.51 -16.57
N LYS A 3 -9.67 10.90 -15.39
CA LYS A 3 -8.44 10.36 -14.77
C LYS A 3 -8.47 8.83 -14.69
N ASP A 4 -9.63 8.28 -14.33
CA ASP A 4 -9.84 6.84 -14.16
C ASP A 4 -9.71 6.07 -15.50
N GLN A 5 -10.16 6.67 -16.61
CA GLN A 5 -10.04 6.07 -17.94
C GLN A 5 -8.59 6.03 -18.45
N VAL A 6 -7.75 6.96 -17.99
CA VAL A 6 -6.33 6.97 -18.33
C VAL A 6 -5.61 5.85 -17.58
N LEU A 7 -5.91 5.69 -16.29
CA LEU A 7 -5.31 4.67 -15.44
C LEU A 7 -5.66 3.26 -15.93
N ASP A 8 -6.95 2.99 -16.19
CA ASP A 8 -7.39 1.70 -16.72
C ASP A 8 -6.72 1.34 -18.06
N TYR A 9 -6.50 2.34 -18.91
CA TYR A 9 -5.81 2.14 -20.19
C TYR A 9 -4.32 1.83 -20.00
N MET A 10 -3.63 2.56 -19.12
CA MET A 10 -2.21 2.30 -18.81
C MET A 10 -2.02 0.90 -18.22
N ASP A 11 -2.88 0.50 -17.28
CA ASP A 11 -2.89 -0.84 -16.68
C ASP A 11 -3.09 -1.95 -17.73
N SER A 12 -3.91 -1.69 -18.75
CA SER A 12 -4.10 -2.64 -19.85
C SER A 12 -2.83 -2.82 -20.69
N LEU A 13 -2.12 -1.73 -21.00
CA LEU A 13 -0.88 -1.75 -21.77
C LEU A 13 0.24 -2.50 -21.03
N GLU A 14 0.34 -2.31 -19.71
CA GLU A 14 1.31 -3.01 -18.88
C GLU A 14 1.10 -4.52 -18.88
N LYS A 15 -0.16 -4.97 -18.88
CA LYS A 15 -0.49 -6.41 -18.91
C LYS A 15 -0.20 -7.06 -20.26
N GLU A 16 -0.29 -6.29 -21.34
CA GLU A 16 -0.10 -6.79 -22.71
C GLU A 16 1.38 -6.83 -23.13
N ASP A 17 2.21 -5.89 -22.65
CA ASP A 17 3.64 -5.81 -23.00
C ASP A 17 4.55 -6.20 -21.82
N GLY A 18 5.12 -7.41 -21.88
CA GLY A 18 6.03 -7.90 -20.85
C GLY A 18 7.31 -7.06 -20.67
N LYS A 19 7.78 -6.34 -21.72
CA LYS A 19 8.91 -5.41 -21.56
C LYS A 19 8.49 -4.19 -20.77
N LEU A 20 7.31 -3.64 -21.08
CA LEU A 20 6.74 -2.52 -20.33
C LEU A 20 6.53 -2.88 -18.86
N ALA A 21 5.92 -4.04 -18.57
CA ALA A 21 5.74 -4.53 -17.22
C ALA A 21 7.07 -4.63 -16.44
N SER A 22 8.12 -5.15 -17.08
CA SER A 22 9.45 -5.24 -16.47
C SER A 22 10.08 -3.87 -16.19
N PHE A 23 9.83 -2.91 -17.09
CA PHE A 23 10.32 -1.54 -16.95
C PHE A 23 9.62 -0.83 -15.78
N VAL A 24 8.29 -0.90 -15.72
CA VAL A 24 7.49 -0.34 -14.62
C VAL A 24 7.95 -0.93 -13.30
N LYS A 25 8.01 -2.26 -13.18
CA LYS A 25 8.52 -2.93 -11.97
C LYS A 25 9.91 -2.46 -11.52
N THR A 26 10.77 -2.09 -12.46
CA THR A 26 12.15 -1.68 -12.15
C THR A 26 12.24 -0.21 -11.77
N TYR A 27 11.47 0.67 -12.42
CA TYR A 27 11.66 2.12 -12.34
C TYR A 27 10.51 2.88 -11.67
N GLU A 28 9.39 2.25 -11.33
CA GLU A 28 8.24 2.88 -10.66
C GLU A 28 8.63 3.63 -9.37
N ALA A 29 9.40 2.99 -8.49
CA ALA A 29 9.85 3.65 -7.26
C ALA A 29 10.77 4.84 -7.53
N LEU A 30 11.62 4.73 -8.56
CA LEU A 30 12.53 5.81 -8.93
C LEU A 30 11.77 6.97 -9.61
N SER A 31 10.80 6.68 -10.48
CA SER A 31 9.98 7.72 -11.12
C SER A 31 9.10 8.46 -10.11
N SER A 32 8.56 7.74 -9.13
CA SER A 32 7.83 8.34 -8.01
C SER A 32 8.72 9.31 -7.23
N PHE A 33 9.92 8.87 -6.82
CA PHE A 33 10.91 9.73 -6.17
C PHE A 33 11.27 10.97 -7.01
N LEU A 34 11.50 10.81 -8.32
CA LEU A 34 11.85 11.93 -9.20
C LEU A 34 10.70 12.94 -9.35
N THR A 35 9.46 12.48 -9.31
CA THR A 35 8.27 13.33 -9.35
C THR A 35 8.18 14.19 -8.09
N ASP A 36 8.35 13.58 -6.92
CA ASP A 36 8.38 14.29 -5.63
C ASP A 36 9.56 15.29 -5.59
N PHE A 37 10.73 14.86 -6.06
CA PHE A 37 11.91 15.71 -6.17
C PHE A 37 11.67 16.93 -7.06
N ASP A 38 11.10 16.76 -8.26
CA ASP A 38 10.82 17.85 -9.18
C ASP A 38 9.78 18.82 -8.60
N PHE A 39 8.74 18.30 -7.96
CA PHE A 39 7.76 19.12 -7.26
C PHE A 39 8.41 19.98 -6.16
N MET A 40 9.23 19.37 -5.30
CA MET A 40 9.94 20.10 -4.23
C MET A 40 10.90 21.14 -4.81
N LYS A 41 11.68 20.78 -5.82
CA LYS A 41 12.60 21.68 -6.52
C LYS A 41 11.86 22.91 -7.06
N ASP A 42 10.72 22.69 -7.72
CA ASP A 42 9.90 23.77 -8.29
C ASP A 42 9.27 24.64 -7.20
N SER A 43 8.79 24.05 -6.11
CA SER A 43 8.23 24.80 -4.97
C SER A 43 9.24 25.73 -4.31
N LEU A 44 10.54 25.40 -4.38
CA LEU A 44 11.65 26.21 -3.89
C LEU A 44 12.20 27.19 -4.95
N GLY A 45 11.66 27.18 -6.17
CA GLY A 45 12.16 28.00 -7.28
C GLY A 45 13.58 27.65 -7.72
N LEU A 46 14.04 26.41 -7.46
CA LEU A 46 15.39 25.97 -7.78
C LEU A 46 15.51 25.53 -9.24
N THR A 47 16.56 25.98 -9.90
CA THR A 47 16.91 25.50 -11.24
C THR A 47 17.71 24.20 -11.17
N GLN A 48 17.82 23.51 -12.31
CA GLN A 48 18.67 22.32 -12.42
C GLN A 48 20.16 22.64 -12.18
N LYS A 49 20.57 23.90 -12.41
CA LYS A 49 21.89 24.41 -12.05
C LYS A 49 22.09 24.45 -10.54
N ASP A 50 21.13 25.01 -9.82
CA ASP A 50 21.23 25.15 -8.37
C ASP A 50 21.32 23.79 -7.68
N ILE A 51 20.56 22.81 -8.17
CA ILE A 51 20.67 21.41 -7.71
C ILE A 51 22.05 20.84 -8.00
N ALA A 52 22.57 21.03 -9.22
CA ALA A 52 23.90 20.52 -9.58
C ALA A 52 25.00 21.09 -8.68
N ASP A 53 24.93 22.40 -8.39
CA ASP A 53 25.85 23.10 -7.51
C ASP A 53 25.75 22.56 -6.07
N LYS A 54 24.53 22.40 -5.52
CA LYS A 54 24.31 21.80 -4.19
C LYS A 54 24.81 20.37 -4.08
N MET A 55 24.66 19.57 -5.13
CA MET A 55 25.10 18.17 -5.14
C MET A 55 26.61 18.02 -5.39
N GLY A 56 27.27 19.06 -5.90
CA GLY A 56 28.65 19.02 -6.36
C GLY A 56 28.81 18.18 -7.63
N THR A 57 27.92 18.35 -8.60
CA THR A 57 27.90 17.61 -9.88
C THR A 57 27.59 18.53 -11.06
N THR A 58 27.39 17.98 -12.26
CA THR A 58 27.03 18.76 -13.46
C THR A 58 25.53 18.73 -13.73
N GLN A 59 25.00 19.78 -14.37
CA GLN A 59 23.61 19.82 -14.84
C GLN A 59 23.28 18.63 -15.76
N SER A 60 24.23 18.23 -16.61
CA SER A 60 24.09 17.05 -17.48
C SER A 60 23.93 15.75 -16.69
N ALA A 61 24.60 15.61 -15.54
CA ALA A 61 24.40 14.47 -14.66
C ALA A 61 22.98 14.46 -14.06
N ILE A 62 22.48 15.62 -13.60
CA ILE A 62 21.11 15.76 -13.08
C ILE A 62 20.08 15.42 -14.16
N SER A 63 20.23 15.97 -15.36
CA SER A 63 19.33 15.72 -16.49
C SER A 63 19.26 14.24 -16.86
N ARG A 64 20.39 13.52 -16.85
CA ARG A 64 20.41 12.07 -17.11
C ARG A 64 19.68 11.26 -16.03
N ILE A 65 19.81 11.64 -14.76
CA ILE A 65 19.10 10.99 -13.65
C ILE A 65 17.60 11.27 -13.75
N ALA A 66 17.20 12.55 -13.90
CA ALA A 66 15.80 12.96 -13.99
C ALA A 66 15.08 12.34 -15.20
N SER A 67 15.80 12.08 -16.29
CA SER A 67 15.26 11.42 -17.48
C SER A 67 15.33 9.89 -17.45
N LEU A 68 15.64 9.28 -16.29
CA LEU A 68 15.79 7.81 -16.11
C LEU A 68 16.81 7.16 -17.08
N LYS A 69 17.70 7.95 -17.69
CA LYS A 69 18.74 7.45 -18.61
C LYS A 69 19.92 6.78 -17.91
N THR A 70 20.00 6.95 -16.59
CA THR A 70 21.06 6.39 -15.76
C THR A 70 20.46 5.91 -14.44
N ASN A 71 20.92 4.76 -13.95
CA ASN A 71 20.55 4.26 -12.62
C ASN A 71 21.36 5.01 -11.55
N PRO A 72 20.75 5.90 -10.73
CA PRO A 72 21.46 6.61 -9.69
C PRO A 72 21.84 5.66 -8.55
N SER A 73 23.04 5.86 -8.00
CA SER A 73 23.44 5.25 -6.74
C SER A 73 22.62 5.81 -5.57
N TYR A 74 22.54 5.04 -4.48
CA TYR A 74 21.94 5.50 -3.22
C TYR A 74 22.48 6.87 -2.77
N LYS A 75 23.79 7.09 -2.87
CA LYS A 75 24.42 8.37 -2.50
C LYS A 75 23.93 9.54 -3.36
N GLN A 76 23.61 9.29 -4.64
CA GLN A 76 23.04 10.32 -5.51
C GLN A 76 21.60 10.63 -5.11
N LEU A 77 20.79 9.62 -4.80
CA LEU A 77 19.41 9.81 -4.31
C LEU A 77 19.39 10.60 -3.00
N LEU A 78 20.29 10.26 -2.05
CA LEU A 78 20.40 10.96 -0.77
C LEU A 78 20.72 12.44 -0.99
N LYS A 79 21.74 12.73 -1.80
CA LYS A 79 22.12 14.11 -2.15
C LYS A 79 21.02 14.88 -2.89
N MET A 80 20.23 14.20 -3.72
CA MET A 80 19.09 14.83 -4.39
C MET A 80 18.03 15.26 -3.37
N ALA A 81 17.66 14.38 -2.44
CA ALA A 81 16.72 14.69 -1.36
C ALA A 81 17.23 15.87 -0.51
N GLU A 82 18.49 15.83 -0.08
CA GLU A 82 19.12 16.91 0.70
C GLU A 82 19.14 18.24 -0.06
N ALA A 83 19.39 18.23 -1.37
CA ALA A 83 19.46 19.44 -2.20
C ALA A 83 18.13 20.21 -2.26
N VAL A 84 17.00 19.51 -2.11
CA VAL A 84 15.65 20.09 -2.01
C VAL A 84 15.16 20.22 -0.56
N GLY A 85 16.02 20.02 0.43
CA GLY A 85 15.66 20.12 1.86
C GLY A 85 14.78 18.97 2.36
N GLY A 86 14.68 17.88 1.60
CA GLY A 86 14.00 16.66 2.01
C GLY A 86 14.94 15.64 2.66
N ASN A 87 14.36 14.54 3.11
CA ASN A 87 15.09 13.38 3.65
C ASN A 87 14.77 12.14 2.81
N LEU A 88 15.77 11.30 2.56
CA LEU A 88 15.58 10.06 1.81
C LEU A 88 15.03 8.96 2.72
N TYR A 89 13.88 8.39 2.36
CA TYR A 89 13.30 7.20 2.97
C TYR A 89 13.11 6.11 1.91
N ILE A 90 13.51 4.87 2.22
CA ILE A 90 13.36 3.71 1.34
C ILE A 90 12.76 2.58 2.16
N THR A 91 11.75 1.91 1.60
CA THR A 91 11.07 0.79 2.25
C THR A 91 10.67 -0.27 1.23
N PRO A 92 10.77 -1.58 1.56
CA PRO A 92 10.26 -2.65 0.71
C PRO A 92 8.72 -2.83 0.82
N MET A 93 8.06 -2.05 1.68
CA MET A 93 6.64 -2.23 2.01
C MET A 93 5.67 -1.77 0.91
N LYS A 94 6.12 -0.97 -0.08
CA LYS A 94 5.37 -0.46 -1.23
C LYS A 94 3.92 -0.07 -0.89
N ASP A 95 2.97 -0.97 -1.14
CA ASP A 95 1.53 -0.75 -1.02
C ASP A 95 1.07 -0.54 0.44
N MET A 96 1.90 -0.89 1.41
CA MET A 96 1.64 -0.65 2.84
C MET A 96 2.19 0.71 3.30
N THR A 97 2.58 1.59 2.37
CA THR A 97 3.02 2.95 2.67
C THR A 97 2.20 3.97 1.93
N VAL A 98 1.89 5.07 2.61
CA VAL A 98 1.22 6.23 2.05
C VAL A 98 1.97 7.49 2.44
N GLN A 99 2.12 8.43 1.51
CA GLN A 99 2.64 9.75 1.84
C GLN A 99 1.50 10.66 2.30
N VAL A 100 1.75 11.46 3.34
CA VAL A 100 0.83 12.51 3.72
C VAL A 100 0.74 13.53 2.58
N PRO A 101 -0.47 13.78 2.02
CA PRO A 101 -0.66 14.78 0.96
C PRO A 101 -0.08 16.14 1.36
N TYR A 102 0.58 16.82 0.42
CA TYR A 102 1.34 18.04 0.70
C TYR A 102 0.53 19.14 1.40
N ASP A 103 -0.72 19.32 0.98
CA ASP A 103 -1.69 20.26 1.56
C ASP A 103 -2.07 19.94 3.01
N LEU A 104 -1.93 18.68 3.43
CA LEU A 104 -2.25 18.23 4.79
C LEU A 104 -1.03 18.17 5.72
N GLN A 105 0.20 18.21 5.19
CA GLN A 105 1.41 18.00 6.00
C GLN A 105 1.54 19.00 7.15
N GLU A 106 1.18 20.27 6.92
CA GLU A 106 1.24 21.29 7.97
C GLU A 106 0.16 21.09 9.05
N THR A 107 -1.04 20.68 8.64
CA THR A 107 -2.12 20.34 9.56
C THR A 107 -1.72 19.17 10.45
N VAL A 108 -1.15 18.11 9.86
CA VAL A 108 -0.66 16.94 10.60
C VAL A 108 0.44 17.35 11.59
N ARG A 109 1.39 18.22 11.20
CA ARG A 109 2.43 18.72 12.12
C ARG A 109 1.83 19.44 13.32
N LYS A 110 0.88 20.35 13.10
CA LYS A 110 0.21 21.10 14.17
C LYS A 110 -0.60 20.21 15.12
N LEU A 111 -1.27 19.18 14.57
CA LEU A 111 -2.02 18.21 15.38
C LEU A 111 -1.08 17.37 16.25
N ALA A 112 0.03 16.89 15.68
CA ALA A 112 1.05 16.16 16.43
C ALA A 112 1.68 17.02 17.54
N GLU A 113 2.03 18.27 17.24
CA GLU A 113 2.55 19.23 18.23
C GLU A 113 1.54 19.51 19.35
N GLY A 114 0.25 19.61 19.01
CA GLY A 114 -0.83 19.82 19.98
C GLY A 114 -1.01 18.66 20.97
N GLU A 115 -0.54 17.47 20.61
CA GLU A 115 -0.56 16.26 21.44
C GLU A 115 0.81 15.90 22.04
N ASP A 116 1.83 16.75 21.88
CA ASP A 116 3.21 16.50 22.31
C ASP A 116 3.80 15.20 21.73
N LYS A 117 3.49 14.92 20.46
CA LYS A 117 3.92 13.72 19.72
C LYS A 117 4.79 14.09 18.54
N THR A 118 5.64 13.16 18.12
CA THR A 118 6.25 13.25 16.79
C THR A 118 5.21 13.03 15.70
N THR A 119 5.46 13.55 14.50
CA THR A 119 4.58 13.34 13.35
C THR A 119 4.33 11.86 13.05
N ASN A 120 5.33 11.00 13.24
CA ASN A 120 5.20 9.57 12.97
C ASN A 120 4.34 8.86 14.04
N GLU A 121 4.50 9.21 15.32
CA GLU A 121 3.67 8.65 16.39
C GLU A 121 2.20 9.03 16.21
N TYR A 122 1.94 10.31 15.92
CA TYR A 122 0.60 10.79 15.62
C TYR A 122 -0.04 10.04 14.44
N LEU A 123 0.70 9.89 13.33
CA LEU A 123 0.20 9.18 12.15
C LEU A 123 -0.01 7.67 12.41
N ASP A 124 0.87 7.02 13.17
CA ASP A 124 0.72 5.61 13.53
C ASP A 124 -0.56 5.38 14.34
N GLU A 125 -0.84 6.24 15.32
CA GLU A 125 -2.08 6.18 16.10
C GLU A 125 -3.32 6.43 15.23
N VAL A 126 -3.31 7.47 14.39
CA VAL A 126 -4.43 7.75 13.49
C VAL A 126 -4.73 6.56 12.58
N ILE A 127 -3.70 5.91 12.04
CA ILE A 127 -3.88 4.73 11.18
C ILE A 127 -4.40 3.54 11.99
N ARG A 128 -3.85 3.28 13.19
CA ARG A 128 -4.31 2.20 14.07
C ARG A 128 -5.78 2.37 14.44
N ASP A 129 -6.14 3.54 14.97
CA ASP A 129 -7.51 3.85 15.40
C ASP A 129 -8.50 3.74 14.23
N ALA A 130 -8.13 4.25 13.06
CA ALA A 130 -8.97 4.15 11.86
C ALA A 130 -9.17 2.69 11.44
N VAL A 131 -8.10 1.88 11.39
CA VAL A 131 -8.19 0.48 10.95
C VAL A 131 -8.93 -0.38 11.98
N GLU A 132 -8.66 -0.19 13.27
CA GLU A 132 -9.28 -0.95 14.36
C GLU A 132 -10.78 -0.63 14.47
N SER A 133 -11.17 0.65 14.37
CA SER A 133 -12.57 1.05 14.39
C SER A 133 -13.37 0.50 13.20
N GLU A 134 -12.80 0.53 11.99
CA GLU A 134 -13.39 -0.10 10.81
C GLU A 134 -13.52 -1.62 11.01
N TYR A 135 -12.48 -2.29 11.50
CA TYR A 135 -12.50 -3.73 11.77
C TYR A 135 -13.57 -4.12 12.80
N GLU A 136 -13.71 -3.35 13.88
CA GLU A 136 -14.77 -3.54 14.87
C GLU A 136 -16.17 -3.38 14.25
N SER A 137 -16.36 -2.41 13.35
CA SER A 137 -17.62 -2.23 12.63
C SER A 137 -17.95 -3.46 11.79
N TYR A 138 -16.98 -3.96 11.01
CA TYR A 138 -17.15 -5.17 10.19
C TYR A 138 -17.48 -6.42 11.03
N THR A 139 -16.81 -6.62 12.16
CA THR A 139 -17.07 -7.77 13.04
C THR A 139 -18.44 -7.71 13.72
N LYS A 140 -18.86 -6.52 14.17
CA LYS A 140 -20.20 -6.32 14.76
C LYS A 140 -21.32 -6.52 13.73
N MET A 141 -21.09 -6.16 12.46
CA MET A 141 -22.06 -6.33 11.37
C MET A 141 -22.16 -7.78 10.85
N SER A 142 -21.10 -8.58 11.02
CA SER A 142 -21.05 -10.00 10.60
C SER A 142 -21.57 -11.00 11.65
N ILE A 143 -21.87 -10.55 12.87
CA ILE A 143 -22.57 -11.35 13.90
C ILE A 143 -23.99 -10.76 14.05
N PRO A 144 -25.07 -11.36 13.48
CA PRO A 144 -25.53 -12.70 13.88
C PRO A 144 -26.24 -13.54 12.79
N TRP A 145 -25.68 -14.67 12.38
CA TRP A 145 -26.44 -15.82 11.82
C TRP A 145 -26.45 -17.06 12.73
N ASN A 146 -25.80 -16.98 13.90
CA ASN A 146 -25.78 -18.04 14.91
C ASN A 146 -26.47 -17.64 16.23
N LYS A 147 -27.40 -16.67 16.20
CA LYS A 147 -28.48 -16.74 17.20
C LYS A 147 -29.37 -17.89 16.77
N VAL A 148 -29.11 -19.05 17.38
CA VAL A 148 -29.97 -20.22 17.41
C VAL A 148 -31.41 -19.72 17.53
N CYS A 149 -32.20 -19.83 16.46
CA CYS A 149 -33.63 -19.88 16.60
C CYS A 149 -33.89 -21.12 17.45
N GLU A 150 -34.20 -20.96 18.73
CA GLU A 150 -34.91 -22.00 19.43
C GLU A 150 -36.15 -22.30 18.58
N PRO A 151 -36.41 -23.56 18.21
CA PRO A 151 -37.56 -23.88 17.38
C PRO A 151 -38.80 -23.50 18.16
N ILE A 152 -39.48 -22.42 17.73
CA ILE A 152 -40.84 -22.14 18.14
C ILE A 152 -41.65 -23.38 17.75
N ALA A 153 -42.22 -24.04 18.76
CA ALA A 153 -43.02 -25.24 18.62
C ALA A 153 -43.97 -25.12 17.43
N THR A 154 -43.83 -26.04 16.49
CA THR A 154 -44.68 -26.14 15.30
C THR A 154 -46.11 -26.44 15.71
N TYR A 155 -47.03 -25.53 15.42
CA TYR A 155 -48.43 -25.90 15.19
C TYR A 155 -48.63 -26.07 13.69
N ASN A 156 -49.07 -27.28 13.31
CA ASN A 156 -49.41 -27.66 11.95
C ASN A 156 -50.43 -26.70 11.31
N CYS A 157 -50.16 -26.27 10.08
CA CYS A 157 -51.22 -25.99 9.12
C CYS A 157 -50.70 -26.28 7.72
N GLU A 158 -51.49 -27.06 6.98
CA GLU A 158 -51.15 -27.67 5.71
C GLU A 158 -51.20 -26.69 4.53
N SER A 159 -50.37 -27.04 3.54
CA SER A 159 -50.62 -26.95 2.10
C SER A 159 -50.18 -25.69 1.32
N ASN A 160 -49.28 -25.98 0.39
CA ASN A 160 -49.13 -25.45 -0.97
C ASN A 160 -48.85 -23.96 -1.15
N PHE A 161 -47.55 -23.62 -1.28
CA PHE A 161 -47.14 -22.68 -2.31
C PHE A 161 -45.77 -23.07 -2.92
N MET A 162 -45.82 -23.38 -4.21
CA MET A 162 -44.69 -23.66 -5.10
C MET A 162 -43.88 -22.38 -5.38
N TRP A 163 -42.57 -22.40 -5.16
CA TRP A 163 -41.62 -21.62 -5.96
C TRP A 163 -40.33 -22.42 -6.22
N LYS A 164 -39.87 -22.32 -7.47
CA LYS A 164 -38.83 -23.12 -8.14
C LYS A 164 -37.46 -23.05 -7.46
N LYS A 165 -36.81 -24.22 -7.36
CA LYS A 165 -35.39 -24.38 -7.00
C LYS A 165 -34.51 -23.84 -8.13
N ALA A 166 -33.66 -22.85 -7.83
CA ALA A 166 -32.46 -22.59 -8.61
C ALA A 166 -31.39 -23.60 -8.17
N GLU A 167 -30.78 -24.27 -9.14
CA GLU A 167 -29.75 -25.29 -8.95
C GLU A 167 -28.47 -24.68 -8.34
N TRP A 168 -28.03 -25.21 -7.20
CA TRP A 168 -26.68 -25.03 -6.70
C TRP A 168 -25.84 -26.22 -7.15
N SER A 169 -24.93 -25.94 -8.08
CA SER A 169 -23.85 -26.83 -8.48
C SER A 169 -22.94 -27.10 -7.28
N MET A 170 -22.80 -28.39 -6.94
CA MET A 170 -21.86 -28.92 -5.96
C MET A 170 -20.42 -28.56 -6.33
N MET A 171 -19.67 -27.99 -5.39
CA MET A 171 -18.22 -28.19 -5.33
C MET A 171 -17.84 -28.84 -4.00
N ASN A 172 -17.17 -29.98 -4.16
CA ASN A 172 -16.81 -30.98 -3.16
C ASN A 172 -15.94 -30.42 -2.03
N LEU A 173 -16.38 -30.63 -0.78
CA LEU A 173 -15.52 -30.65 0.39
C LEU A 173 -14.83 -32.01 0.47
N GLN A 174 -13.57 -32.10 0.04
CA GLN A 174 -12.73 -33.25 0.37
C GLN A 174 -12.34 -33.18 1.86
N LYS A 175 -12.55 -34.32 2.53
CA LYS A 175 -12.28 -34.60 3.94
C LYS A 175 -10.88 -34.15 4.38
N ILE A 176 -10.83 -33.40 5.47
CA ILE A 176 -9.61 -33.25 6.27
C ILE A 176 -9.61 -34.37 7.32
N GLU A 177 -8.76 -35.38 7.13
CA GLU A 177 -8.40 -36.32 8.19
C GLU A 177 -7.26 -35.72 9.00
N VAL A 178 -7.50 -35.53 10.30
CA VAL A 178 -6.49 -35.12 11.28
C VAL A 178 -5.65 -36.34 11.62
N THR A 179 -4.41 -36.38 11.16
CA THR A 179 -3.39 -37.32 11.67
C THR A 179 -2.41 -36.56 12.56
N SER A 180 -2.33 -37.01 13.82
CA SER A 180 -1.46 -36.51 14.86
C SER A 180 -0.01 -36.88 14.60
N LEU A 181 0.90 -35.92 14.72
CA LEU A 181 2.35 -36.16 14.75
C LEU A 181 2.89 -35.82 16.15
N LYS A 182 3.51 -36.83 16.78
CA LYS A 182 4.25 -36.75 18.04
C LYS A 182 5.61 -36.05 17.85
N PRO A 183 6.22 -35.50 18.92
CA PRO A 183 7.46 -34.74 18.82
C PRO A 183 8.69 -35.65 18.88
N GLU A 184 9.67 -35.45 17.98
CA GLU A 184 11.00 -36.05 18.10
C GLU A 184 12.12 -34.99 18.09
N THR A 185 12.69 -34.86 19.29
CA THR A 185 14.05 -34.52 19.71
C THR A 185 15.10 -34.06 18.67
N GLN A 186 15.58 -32.83 18.84
CA GLN A 186 16.80 -32.30 18.22
C GLN A 186 18.05 -32.94 18.82
N LYS A 187 18.96 -33.43 17.97
CA LYS A 187 20.38 -33.66 18.32
C LYS A 187 21.22 -32.53 17.72
N ILE A 188 21.89 -31.82 18.62
CA ILE A 188 22.88 -30.79 18.36
C ILE A 188 24.20 -31.50 18.08
N ALA A 189 24.90 -31.15 17.00
CA ALA A 189 26.29 -31.53 16.78
C ALA A 189 27.11 -30.28 16.47
N ALA A 190 28.08 -30.03 17.33
CA ALA A 190 29.05 -28.95 17.26
C ALA A 190 30.13 -29.25 16.20
N ALA A 191 30.57 -28.19 15.52
CA ALA A 191 31.91 -28.03 14.97
C ALA A 191 32.22 -26.53 14.91
#